data_AF-A0A1B7MFK7-F1
#
_entry.id   AF-A0A1B7MFK7-F1
#
_cell.length_a   1.000
_cell.length_b   1.000
_cell.length_c   1.000
_cell.angle_alpha   90.00
_cell.angle_beta   90.00
_cell.angle_gamma   90.00
#
_symmetry.space_group_name_H-M   'P 1'
#
loop_
_entity.id
_entity.type
_entity.pdbx_description
1 polymer ?
#
loop_
_entity_poly.entity_id
_entity_poly.type
_entity_poly.pdbx_seq_one_letter_code
_entity_poly.pdbx_strand_id
1 'polypeptide(L)'
;MPTRRGVGYKIYASQMKLGWIRAAKQMTSELKSHSNSSDPSLSFSPSIMFQLPDLHISDNTQLVLGAAACLGVVGVITGAYIQLEVNRSESGLPLPPSPPTWRLWGHFLPSRTSFLTIGEWIGQYGPLITIRVGTEKIVIIGRHKAAVDIMEKEGEALADRPRMIAVGEMLSGGLLLGLIPVGDRFRRMRRVLHTHLQPKAAETYQPMQMSQAKKTVLDILDDPYDFHNHVITCAATTVMKIAYGKDTPTTAADPAVKTVRQSLDKVHIDLRPGGYLVDTIPWLKYLPFYGLELRLAFMGIRRHYTSQLNIVKQQLQSNTDVVPSFAKFILENGPSYGITELEAAFLAGGIFGAGFTTTSSAICTVLLAAACFPEEQAKVQDELDAVIGRHQAPTFADQESLPCLQAFIYEALRWRPGPIANGFAHRTTKDVIWENYCIPAGTTVFGNHW
;
A
#
# COMPACT_ATOMS: atom_id res chain seq x y z
N MET A 1 -36.30 -1.44 -25.96
CA MET A 1 -35.13 -0.91 -25.22
C MET A 1 -34.33 -2.07 -24.64
N PRO A 2 -33.11 -2.37 -25.13
CA PRO A 2 -32.34 -3.51 -24.61
C PRO A 2 -31.71 -3.15 -23.25
N THR A 3 -31.84 -4.08 -22.32
CA THR A 3 -31.40 -4.01 -20.92
C THR A 3 -29.91 -3.71 -20.77
N ARG A 4 -29.57 -2.78 -19.85
CA ARG A 4 -28.19 -2.44 -19.39
C ARG A 4 -27.34 -3.63 -18.90
N ARG A 5 -27.91 -4.84 -18.78
CA ARG A 5 -27.22 -6.10 -18.41
C ARG A 5 -26.20 -6.60 -19.45
N GLY A 6 -26.33 -6.21 -20.72
CA GLY A 6 -25.47 -6.72 -21.81
C GLY A 6 -24.15 -5.97 -22.04
N VAL A 7 -24.05 -4.72 -21.58
CA VAL A 7 -22.90 -3.85 -21.85
C VAL A 7 -21.71 -4.19 -20.92
N GLY A 8 -22.00 -4.51 -19.65
CA GLY A 8 -20.98 -4.98 -18.70
C GLY A 8 -20.37 -6.33 -19.11
N TYR A 9 -21.17 -7.24 -19.68
CA TYR A 9 -20.71 -8.55 -20.15
C TYR A 9 -19.72 -8.44 -21.32
N LYS A 10 -19.99 -7.60 -22.32
CA LYS A 10 -19.09 -7.40 -23.48
C LYS A 10 -17.79 -6.72 -23.09
N ILE A 11 -17.83 -5.75 -22.16
CA ILE A 11 -16.64 -5.06 -21.67
C ILE A 11 -15.79 -5.99 -20.78
N TYR A 12 -16.41 -6.78 -19.92
CA TYR A 12 -15.72 -7.71 -19.01
C TYR A 12 -15.14 -8.93 -19.74
N ALA A 13 -15.88 -9.55 -20.67
CA ALA A 13 -15.36 -10.62 -21.52
C ALA A 13 -14.21 -10.12 -22.41
N SER A 14 -14.29 -8.88 -22.89
CA SER A 14 -13.19 -8.23 -23.63
C SER A 14 -11.96 -8.03 -22.75
N GLN A 15 -12.12 -7.56 -21.50
CA GLN A 15 -11.00 -7.31 -20.60
C GLN A 15 -10.40 -8.58 -19.97
N MET A 16 -11.19 -9.61 -19.65
CA MET A 16 -10.66 -10.93 -19.27
C MET A 16 -9.94 -11.59 -20.45
N LYS A 17 -10.49 -11.52 -21.66
CA LYS A 17 -9.80 -12.02 -22.85
C LYS A 17 -8.49 -11.26 -23.08
N LEU A 18 -8.46 -9.94 -22.85
CA LEU A 18 -7.23 -9.14 -22.85
C LEU A 18 -6.26 -9.50 -21.71
N GLY A 19 -6.75 -9.86 -20.52
CA GLY A 19 -5.94 -10.31 -19.37
C GLY A 19 -5.29 -11.67 -19.59
N TRP A 20 -6.07 -12.65 -20.08
CA TRP A 20 -5.55 -13.95 -20.51
C TRP A 20 -4.63 -13.85 -21.73
N ILE A 21 -4.95 -12.97 -22.70
CA ILE A 21 -4.05 -12.67 -23.82
C ILE A 21 -2.77 -11.97 -23.35
N ARG A 22 -2.83 -11.09 -22.34
CA ARG A 22 -1.63 -10.44 -21.76
C ARG A 22 -0.79 -11.44 -20.98
N ALA A 23 -1.38 -12.30 -20.15
CA ALA A 23 -0.69 -13.36 -19.45
C ALA A 23 -0.05 -14.37 -20.43
N ALA A 24 -0.79 -14.77 -21.47
CA ALA A 24 -0.27 -15.63 -22.53
C ALA A 24 0.80 -14.93 -23.38
N LYS A 25 0.67 -13.62 -23.66
CA LYS A 25 1.69 -12.80 -24.35
C LYS A 25 2.93 -12.59 -23.52
N GLN A 26 2.79 -12.44 -22.20
CA GLN A 26 3.90 -12.31 -21.26
C GLN A 26 4.66 -13.63 -21.15
N MET A 27 3.93 -14.75 -20.99
CA MET A 27 4.51 -16.11 -21.07
C MET A 27 5.21 -16.36 -22.42
N THR A 28 4.63 -15.94 -23.55
CA THR A 28 5.24 -16.13 -24.87
C THR A 28 6.37 -15.13 -25.20
N SER A 29 6.37 -13.92 -24.63
CA SER A 29 7.48 -12.96 -24.78
C SER A 29 8.68 -13.36 -23.92
N GLU A 30 8.46 -13.92 -22.73
CA GLU A 30 9.51 -14.43 -21.86
C GLU A 30 10.15 -15.71 -22.44
N LEU A 31 9.37 -16.54 -23.14
CA LEU A 31 9.90 -17.67 -23.92
C LEU A 31 10.71 -17.23 -25.16
N LYS A 32 10.35 -16.12 -25.81
CA LYS A 32 11.08 -15.59 -26.98
C LYS A 32 12.32 -14.77 -26.64
N SER A 33 12.38 -14.08 -25.50
CA SER A 33 13.58 -13.34 -25.09
C SER A 33 14.76 -14.26 -24.76
N HIS A 34 14.49 -15.53 -24.46
CA HIS A 34 15.51 -16.56 -24.20
C HIS A 34 16.06 -17.22 -25.47
N SER A 35 15.57 -16.89 -26.68
CA SER A 35 16.14 -17.41 -27.93
C SER A 35 17.16 -16.47 -28.58
N ASN A 36 17.41 -15.27 -28.03
CA ASN A 36 18.19 -14.21 -28.68
C ASN A 36 19.38 -13.67 -27.86
N SER A 37 19.87 -14.40 -26.86
CA SER A 37 21.17 -14.08 -26.25
C SER A 37 22.29 -14.80 -27.00
N SER A 38 23.08 -14.03 -27.74
CA SER A 38 24.29 -14.46 -28.46
C SER A 38 25.46 -14.70 -27.49
N ASP A 39 25.68 -15.96 -27.12
CA ASP A 39 26.91 -16.48 -26.50
C ASP A 39 27.44 -17.63 -27.40
N PRO A 40 28.68 -17.58 -27.95
CA PRO A 40 29.10 -18.45 -29.04
C PRO A 40 29.54 -19.88 -28.64
N SER A 41 29.24 -20.36 -27.44
CA SER A 41 29.73 -21.66 -26.95
C SER A 41 28.74 -22.84 -27.04
N LEU A 42 27.58 -22.68 -27.67
CA LEU A 42 26.59 -23.75 -27.87
C LEU A 42 26.03 -23.75 -29.30
N SER A 43 26.74 -24.39 -30.22
CA SER A 43 26.20 -24.70 -31.55
C SER A 43 25.27 -25.91 -31.47
N PHE A 44 23.97 -25.71 -31.73
CA PHE A 44 23.01 -26.79 -31.97
C PHE A 44 22.47 -26.68 -33.41
N SER A 45 22.58 -27.79 -34.14
CA SER A 45 22.19 -27.96 -35.55
C SER A 45 20.66 -27.90 -35.73
N PRO A 46 20.12 -27.24 -36.77
CA PRO A 46 18.68 -27.12 -36.97
C PRO A 46 18.16 -28.25 -37.85
N SER A 47 17.92 -29.44 -37.29
CA SER A 47 17.28 -30.55 -38.03
C SER A 47 16.65 -31.60 -37.11
N ILE A 48 15.75 -31.22 -36.19
CA ILE A 48 14.85 -32.19 -35.55
C ILE A 48 13.44 -31.58 -35.47
N MET A 49 12.65 -31.93 -36.47
CA MET A 49 11.19 -31.79 -36.44
C MET A 49 10.68 -32.71 -35.32
N PHE A 50 10.31 -32.14 -34.16
CA PHE A 50 9.64 -32.87 -33.09
C PHE A 50 8.27 -33.33 -33.61
N GLN A 51 8.19 -34.54 -34.16
CA GLN A 51 6.96 -35.31 -34.11
C GLN A 51 6.69 -35.61 -32.63
N LEU A 52 5.61 -35.03 -32.09
CA LEU A 52 5.07 -35.47 -30.81
C LEU A 52 4.76 -36.97 -30.93
N PRO A 53 5.22 -37.82 -30.00
CA PRO A 53 4.76 -39.19 -29.98
C PRO A 53 3.26 -39.17 -29.70
N ASP A 54 2.48 -39.91 -30.50
CA ASP A 54 1.10 -40.24 -30.16
C ASP A 54 1.13 -41.06 -28.87
N LEU A 55 1.07 -40.35 -27.74
CA LEU A 55 0.88 -40.93 -26.43
C LEU A 55 -0.53 -41.49 -26.42
N HIS A 56 -0.64 -42.79 -26.70
CA HIS A 56 -1.84 -43.56 -26.41
C HIS A 56 -2.02 -43.58 -24.88
N ILE A 57 -2.71 -42.55 -24.36
CA ILE A 57 -3.12 -42.49 -22.97
C ILE A 57 -4.14 -43.62 -22.78
N SER A 58 -3.76 -44.70 -22.10
CA SER A 58 -4.68 -45.79 -21.78
C SER A 58 -5.91 -45.24 -21.04
N ASP A 59 -7.10 -45.82 -21.25
CA ASP A 59 -8.36 -45.37 -20.64
C ASP A 59 -8.24 -45.24 -19.11
N ASN A 60 -7.44 -46.09 -18.47
CA ASN A 60 -7.16 -46.05 -17.04
C ASN A 60 -6.43 -44.76 -16.60
N THR A 61 -5.52 -44.22 -17.43
CA THR A 61 -4.82 -42.96 -17.14
C THR A 61 -5.75 -41.75 -17.25
N GLN A 62 -6.68 -41.75 -18.21
CA GLN A 62 -7.71 -40.69 -18.29
C GLN A 62 -8.67 -40.75 -17.09
N LEU A 63 -9.01 -41.95 -16.64
CA LEU A 63 -9.88 -42.17 -15.49
C LEU A 63 -9.19 -41.74 -14.18
N VAL A 64 -7.90 -42.00 -14.02
CA VAL A 64 -7.09 -41.54 -12.88
C VAL A 64 -6.91 -40.02 -12.90
N LEU A 65 -6.65 -39.40 -14.07
CA LEU A 65 -6.58 -37.95 -14.20
C LEU A 65 -7.94 -37.28 -13.94
N GLY A 66 -9.02 -37.89 -14.42
CA GLY A 66 -10.40 -37.45 -14.15
C GLY A 66 -10.76 -37.56 -12.67
N ALA A 67 -10.40 -38.66 -12.01
CA ALA A 67 -10.60 -38.85 -10.57
C ALA A 67 -9.78 -37.85 -9.74
N ALA A 68 -8.52 -37.58 -10.12
CA ALA A 68 -7.70 -36.56 -9.47
C ALA A 68 -8.26 -35.14 -9.64
N ALA A 69 -8.78 -34.81 -10.83
CA ALA A 69 -9.45 -33.54 -11.08
C ALA A 69 -10.75 -33.41 -10.24
N CYS A 70 -11.56 -34.47 -10.17
CA CYS A 70 -12.77 -34.51 -9.34
C CYS A 70 -12.45 -34.38 -7.85
N LEU A 71 -11.43 -35.07 -7.35
CA LEU A 71 -10.97 -34.95 -5.96
C LEU A 71 -10.42 -33.55 -5.65
N GLY A 72 -9.73 -32.92 -6.60
CA GLY A 72 -9.31 -31.53 -6.50
C GLY A 72 -10.50 -30.57 -6.41
N VAL A 73 -11.52 -30.75 -7.27
CA VAL A 73 -12.75 -29.94 -7.24
C VAL A 73 -13.53 -30.15 -5.95
N VAL A 74 -13.68 -31.38 -5.48
CA VAL A 74 -14.32 -31.70 -4.19
C VAL A 74 -13.52 -31.10 -3.04
N GLY A 75 -12.19 -31.18 -3.05
CA GLY A 75 -11.33 -30.54 -2.04
C GLY A 75 -11.51 -29.02 -2.00
N VAL A 76 -11.65 -28.37 -3.16
CA VAL A 76 -11.93 -26.93 -3.26
C VAL A 76 -13.34 -26.59 -2.75
N ILE A 77 -14.35 -27.39 -3.09
CA ILE A 77 -15.73 -27.19 -2.63
C ILE A 77 -15.84 -27.40 -1.12
N THR A 78 -15.25 -28.46 -0.59
CA THR A 78 -15.23 -28.76 0.84
C THR A 78 -14.41 -27.72 1.60
N GLY A 79 -13.26 -27.28 1.07
CA GLY A 79 -12.49 -26.17 1.63
C GLY A 79 -13.27 -24.87 1.65
N ALA A 80 -13.99 -24.53 0.58
CA ALA A 80 -14.87 -23.37 0.54
C ALA A 80 -16.05 -23.49 1.53
N TYR A 81 -16.60 -24.69 1.70
CA TYR A 81 -17.67 -24.97 2.66
C TYR A 81 -17.20 -24.85 4.12
N ILE A 82 -16.01 -25.38 4.44
CA ILE A 82 -15.37 -25.24 5.75
C ILE A 82 -15.04 -23.76 6.02
N GLN A 83 -14.52 -23.02 5.04
CA GLN A 83 -14.25 -21.57 5.20
C GLN A 83 -15.54 -20.75 5.40
N LEU A 84 -16.67 -21.22 4.87
CA LEU A 84 -18.00 -20.63 5.09
C LEU A 84 -18.52 -20.91 6.51
N GLU A 85 -18.20 -22.07 7.09
CA GLU A 85 -18.53 -22.45 8.48
C GLU A 85 -17.59 -21.81 9.51
N VAL A 86 -16.29 -21.72 9.24
CA VAL A 86 -15.30 -21.07 10.13
C VAL A 86 -15.57 -19.56 10.32
N ASN A 87 -16.29 -18.93 9.38
CA ASN A 87 -16.69 -17.51 9.47
C ASN A 87 -18.14 -17.32 9.95
N ARG A 88 -18.70 -18.28 10.70
CA ARG A 88 -19.95 -18.08 11.47
C ARG A 88 -19.57 -17.64 12.88
N SER A 89 -20.18 -16.54 13.34
CA SER A 89 -19.99 -16.09 14.71
C SER A 89 -20.67 -17.06 15.68
N GLU A 90 -19.98 -17.37 16.78
CA GLU A 90 -20.53 -18.13 17.90
C GLU A 90 -21.65 -17.35 18.63
N SER A 91 -21.70 -16.03 18.46
CA SER A 91 -22.68 -15.15 19.12
C SER A 91 -24.12 -15.29 18.59
N GLY A 92 -24.33 -15.96 17.45
CA GLY A 92 -25.64 -16.05 16.79
C GLY A 92 -26.12 -14.74 16.12
N LEU A 93 -25.35 -13.64 16.24
CA LEU A 93 -25.66 -12.37 15.59
C LEU A 93 -25.32 -12.38 14.09
N PRO A 94 -26.09 -11.66 13.25
CA PRO A 94 -25.82 -11.59 11.83
C PRO A 94 -24.55 -10.79 11.50
N LEU A 95 -24.01 -11.05 10.31
CA LEU A 95 -22.99 -10.19 9.70
C LEU A 95 -23.58 -8.83 9.31
N PRO A 96 -22.74 -7.78 9.18
CA PRO A 96 -23.17 -6.50 8.65
C PRO A 96 -23.81 -6.64 7.25
N PRO A 97 -24.75 -5.75 6.88
CA PRO A 97 -25.46 -5.78 5.60
C PRO A 97 -24.50 -5.89 4.40
N SER A 98 -24.91 -6.62 3.36
CA SER A 98 -24.09 -6.83 2.17
C SER A 98 -24.85 -6.39 0.92
N PRO A 99 -24.23 -5.59 0.03
CA PRO A 99 -24.81 -5.31 -1.27
C PRO A 99 -25.07 -6.61 -2.07
N PRO A 100 -26.06 -6.64 -2.98
CA PRO A 100 -26.34 -7.78 -3.82
C PRO A 100 -25.11 -8.17 -4.65
N THR A 101 -24.71 -9.44 -4.56
CA THR A 101 -23.54 -9.94 -5.25
C THR A 101 -23.71 -11.36 -5.75
N TRP A 102 -22.92 -11.75 -6.75
CA TRP A 102 -22.92 -13.12 -7.24
C TRP A 102 -22.23 -14.05 -6.23
N ARG A 103 -22.89 -15.16 -5.89
CA ARG A 103 -22.47 -16.05 -4.80
C ARG A 103 -21.03 -16.57 -4.93
N LEU A 104 -20.54 -16.79 -6.15
CA LEU A 104 -19.22 -17.39 -6.42
C LEU A 104 -18.08 -16.39 -6.64
N TRP A 105 -18.37 -15.18 -7.12
CA TRP A 105 -17.32 -14.23 -7.56
C TRP A 105 -17.18 -13.04 -6.62
N GLY A 106 -18.20 -12.77 -5.80
CA GLY A 106 -18.21 -11.61 -4.92
C GLY A 106 -18.37 -10.28 -5.66
N HIS A 107 -18.04 -9.21 -4.97
CA HIS A 107 -18.20 -7.83 -5.39
C HIS A 107 -17.04 -7.40 -6.29
N PHE A 108 -17.38 -6.73 -7.39
CA PHE A 108 -16.39 -6.08 -8.23
C PHE A 108 -16.19 -4.64 -7.79
N LEU A 109 -14.95 -4.27 -7.49
CA LEU A 109 -14.56 -2.90 -7.15
C LEU A 109 -13.65 -2.33 -8.24
N PRO A 110 -14.01 -1.19 -8.85
CA PRO A 110 -13.15 -0.52 -9.81
C PRO A 110 -11.79 -0.17 -9.19
N SER A 111 -10.71 -0.45 -9.92
CA SER A 111 -9.34 -0.33 -9.41
C SER A 111 -8.96 1.07 -8.92
N ARG A 112 -9.40 2.12 -9.61
CA ARG A 112 -9.03 3.52 -9.32
C ARG A 112 -10.09 4.29 -8.52
N THR A 113 -11.33 3.81 -8.48
CA THR A 113 -12.48 4.53 -7.94
C THR A 113 -13.31 3.66 -7.00
N SER A 114 -12.71 2.62 -6.42
CA SER A 114 -13.39 1.71 -5.48
C SER A 114 -14.01 2.45 -4.31
N PHE A 115 -13.34 3.48 -3.80
CA PHE A 115 -13.82 4.31 -2.70
C PHE A 115 -15.14 5.03 -3.03
N LEU A 116 -15.38 5.40 -4.29
CA LEU A 116 -16.66 5.99 -4.71
C LEU A 116 -17.80 4.98 -4.61
N THR A 117 -17.59 3.78 -5.15
CA THR A 117 -18.58 2.69 -5.11
C THR A 117 -18.86 2.24 -3.67
N ILE A 118 -17.82 2.16 -2.85
CA ILE A 118 -17.94 1.85 -1.43
C ILE A 118 -18.71 2.95 -0.70
N GLY A 119 -18.44 4.23 -0.99
CA GLY A 119 -19.18 5.37 -0.45
C GLY A 119 -20.68 5.32 -0.79
N GLU A 120 -21.02 4.97 -2.03
CA GLU A 120 -22.42 4.75 -2.44
C GLU A 120 -23.08 3.62 -1.64
N TRP A 121 -22.38 2.50 -1.42
CA TRP A 121 -22.90 1.39 -0.62
C TRP A 121 -23.05 1.76 0.85
N ILE A 122 -22.11 2.50 1.44
CA ILE A 122 -22.25 3.02 2.81
C ILE A 122 -23.48 3.95 2.91
N GLY A 123 -23.74 4.75 1.88
CA GLY A 123 -24.94 5.57 1.79
C GLY A 123 -26.25 4.76 1.76
N GLN A 124 -26.26 3.60 1.12
CA GLN A 124 -27.45 2.76 0.92
C GLN A 124 -27.69 1.75 2.06
N TYR A 125 -26.64 1.09 2.53
CA TYR A 125 -26.72 -0.05 3.46
C TYR A 125 -26.38 0.34 4.90
N GLY A 126 -25.83 1.54 5.11
CA GLY A 126 -25.53 2.08 6.42
C GLY A 126 -24.04 2.11 6.76
N PRO A 127 -23.70 2.38 8.03
CA PRO A 127 -22.34 2.73 8.47
C PRO A 127 -21.34 1.58 8.41
N LEU A 128 -21.81 0.34 8.28
CA LEU A 128 -21.03 -0.88 8.32
C LEU A 128 -21.56 -1.83 7.24
N ILE A 129 -20.71 -2.26 6.32
CA ILE A 129 -21.11 -3.15 5.22
C ILE A 129 -20.15 -4.34 5.11
N THR A 130 -20.66 -5.47 4.64
CA THR A 130 -19.87 -6.65 4.28
C THR A 130 -19.78 -6.75 2.76
N ILE A 131 -18.57 -6.81 2.23
CA ILE A 131 -18.32 -7.19 0.84
C ILE A 131 -17.64 -8.54 0.79
N ARG A 132 -17.60 -9.12 -0.42
CA ARG A 132 -16.98 -10.41 -0.69
C ARG A 132 -15.99 -10.24 -1.83
N VAL A 133 -14.78 -10.76 -1.69
CA VAL A 133 -13.81 -10.82 -2.79
C VAL A 133 -13.34 -12.27 -2.89
N GLY A 134 -13.74 -12.96 -3.97
CA GLY A 134 -13.58 -14.41 -4.05
C GLY A 134 -14.35 -15.12 -2.92
N THR A 135 -13.63 -15.88 -2.09
CA THR A 135 -14.18 -16.58 -0.92
C THR A 135 -14.13 -15.74 0.37
N GLU A 136 -13.35 -14.67 0.38
CA GLU A 136 -13.10 -13.88 1.59
C GLU A 136 -14.20 -12.85 1.84
N LYS A 137 -14.59 -12.71 3.11
CA LYS A 137 -15.50 -11.67 3.59
C LYS A 137 -14.67 -10.50 4.13
N ILE A 138 -15.03 -9.30 3.72
CA ILE A 138 -14.37 -8.06 4.14
C ILE A 138 -15.44 -7.13 4.69
N VAL A 139 -15.21 -6.61 5.89
CA VAL A 139 -16.08 -5.61 6.49
C VAL A 139 -15.51 -4.22 6.22
N ILE A 140 -16.34 -3.28 5.79
CA ILE A 140 -15.97 -1.89 5.55
C ILE A 140 -16.75 -1.01 6.51
N ILE A 141 -16.03 -0.14 7.20
CA ILE A 141 -16.54 0.85 8.13
C ILE A 141 -16.55 2.20 7.43
N GLY A 142 -17.71 2.86 7.36
CA GLY A 142 -17.93 4.03 6.50
C GLY A 142 -18.38 5.30 7.20
N ARG A 143 -18.61 5.27 8.52
CA ARG A 143 -19.10 6.44 9.28
C ARG A 143 -18.32 6.61 10.57
N HIS A 144 -18.18 7.87 11.00
CA HIS A 144 -17.37 8.25 12.15
C HIS A 144 -17.71 7.47 13.42
N LYS A 145 -18.99 7.37 13.81
CA LYS A 145 -19.41 6.62 15.00
C LYS A 145 -18.92 5.16 14.96
N ALA A 146 -19.16 4.45 13.86
CA ALA A 146 -18.72 3.07 13.71
C ALA A 146 -17.19 2.95 13.68
N ALA A 147 -16.48 3.92 13.09
CA ALA A 147 -15.01 3.94 13.10
C ALA A 147 -14.46 4.11 14.52
N VAL A 148 -15.00 5.02 15.32
CA VAL A 148 -14.60 5.22 16.73
C VAL A 148 -14.96 3.99 17.56
N ASP A 149 -16.21 3.53 17.49
CA ASP A 149 -16.67 2.41 18.32
C ASP A 149 -15.96 1.09 18.00
N ILE A 150 -15.60 0.85 16.73
CA ILE A 150 -14.96 -0.40 16.32
C ILE A 150 -13.43 -0.24 16.26
N MET A 151 -12.91 0.72 15.51
CA MET A 151 -11.46 0.77 15.25
C MET A 151 -10.66 1.39 16.40
N GLU A 152 -11.25 2.31 17.17
CA GLU A 152 -10.58 2.95 18.30
C GLU A 152 -10.85 2.18 19.61
N LYS A 153 -12.12 2.01 20.00
CA LYS A 153 -12.46 1.35 21.27
C LYS A 153 -12.12 -0.14 21.27
N GLU A 154 -12.32 -0.85 20.15
CA GLU A 154 -11.89 -2.25 19.98
C GLU A 154 -10.53 -2.36 19.26
N GLY A 155 -9.69 -1.32 19.34
CA GLY A 155 -8.43 -1.25 18.60
C GLY A 155 -7.47 -2.41 18.84
N GLU A 156 -7.46 -3.01 20.03
CA GLU A 156 -6.68 -4.23 20.30
C GLU A 156 -7.19 -5.43 19.48
N ALA A 157 -8.50 -5.55 19.32
CA ALA A 157 -9.12 -6.61 18.52
C ALA A 157 -8.82 -6.43 17.02
N LEU A 158 -8.67 -5.19 16.54
CA LEU A 158 -8.36 -4.87 15.14
C LEU A 158 -6.87 -4.60 14.89
N ALA A 159 -5.99 -4.81 15.87
CA ALA A 159 -4.59 -4.43 15.74
C ALA A 159 -3.85 -5.23 14.64
N ASP A 160 -4.29 -6.46 14.37
CA ASP A 160 -3.62 -7.38 13.45
C ASP A 160 -3.75 -6.97 11.97
N ARG A 161 -3.00 -7.65 11.11
CA ARG A 161 -3.00 -7.44 9.65
C ARG A 161 -3.34 -8.73 8.92
N PRO A 162 -4.14 -8.66 7.84
CA PRO A 162 -4.36 -9.85 7.01
C PRO A 162 -3.05 -10.26 6.35
N ARG A 163 -2.86 -11.58 6.23
CA ARG A 163 -1.68 -12.15 5.62
C ARG A 163 -1.71 -11.90 4.11
N MET A 164 -0.86 -10.99 3.63
CA MET A 164 -0.67 -10.72 2.21
C MET A 164 0.61 -11.41 1.74
N ILE A 165 0.51 -12.46 0.93
CA ILE A 165 1.68 -13.23 0.49
C ILE A 165 2.42 -12.46 -0.60
N ALA A 166 1.71 -11.90 -1.58
CA ALA A 166 2.33 -11.14 -2.66
C ALA A 166 3.10 -9.92 -2.12
N VAL A 167 2.41 -9.00 -1.44
CA VAL A 167 3.00 -7.75 -0.97
C VAL A 167 3.76 -7.92 0.35
N GLY A 168 3.16 -8.61 1.32
CA GLY A 168 3.70 -8.76 2.67
C GLY A 168 4.86 -9.74 2.76
N GLU A 169 4.84 -10.85 2.02
CA GLU A 169 5.95 -11.84 2.05
C GLU A 169 6.91 -11.68 0.87
N MET A 170 6.43 -11.71 -0.37
CA MET A 170 7.30 -11.79 -1.56
C MET A 170 7.95 -10.45 -1.91
N LEU A 171 7.18 -9.36 -1.87
CA LEU A 171 7.66 -8.02 -2.26
C LEU A 171 8.42 -7.30 -1.14
N SER A 172 8.00 -7.48 0.11
CA SER A 172 8.60 -6.78 1.26
C SER A 172 9.40 -7.68 2.20
N GLY A 173 9.41 -9.00 1.99
CA GLY A 173 10.15 -9.93 2.85
C GLY A 173 9.63 -10.02 4.29
N GLY A 174 8.41 -9.57 4.56
CA GLY A 174 7.86 -9.50 5.92
C GLY A 174 8.48 -8.41 6.79
N LEU A 175 8.98 -7.33 6.17
CA LEU A 175 9.73 -6.25 6.82
C LEU A 175 9.06 -4.87 6.70
N LEU A 176 8.01 -4.72 5.88
CA LEU A 176 7.29 -3.46 5.77
C LEU A 176 6.30 -3.30 6.95
N LEU A 177 6.66 -2.46 7.93
CA LEU A 177 5.94 -2.33 9.21
C LEU A 177 4.41 -2.21 9.10
N GLY A 178 3.90 -1.50 8.10
CA GLY A 178 2.46 -1.30 7.89
C GLY A 178 1.67 -2.59 7.56
N LEU A 179 2.37 -3.64 7.11
CA LEU A 179 1.79 -4.92 6.66
C LEU A 179 2.17 -6.11 7.56
N ILE A 180 3.06 -5.92 8.54
CA ILE A 180 3.49 -6.99 9.44
C ILE A 180 2.33 -7.31 10.40
N PRO A 181 1.93 -8.59 10.56
CA PRO A 181 0.99 -9.01 11.58
C PRO A 181 1.44 -8.62 13.00
N VAL A 182 0.50 -8.47 13.91
CA VAL A 182 0.83 -8.15 15.30
C VAL A 182 1.60 -9.31 15.93
N GLY A 183 2.75 -8.98 16.50
CA GLY A 183 3.65 -9.92 17.13
C GLY A 183 4.90 -9.20 17.63
N ASP A 184 5.86 -9.96 18.16
CA ASP A 184 7.02 -9.36 18.82
C ASP A 184 7.87 -8.53 17.85
N ARG A 185 8.00 -8.96 16.59
CA ARG A 185 8.69 -8.16 15.56
C ARG A 185 8.02 -6.81 15.39
N PHE A 186 6.71 -6.77 15.14
CA PHE A 186 5.96 -5.53 14.99
C PHE A 186 6.11 -4.62 16.22
N ARG A 187 5.97 -5.19 17.43
CA ARG A 187 6.12 -4.43 18.68
C ARG A 187 7.51 -3.80 18.83
N ARG A 188 8.58 -4.57 18.58
CA ARG A 188 9.97 -4.06 18.67
C ARG A 188 10.23 -2.97 17.61
N MET A 189 9.88 -3.25 16.36
CA MET A 189 10.06 -2.30 15.25
C MET A 189 9.26 -1.01 15.45
N ARG A 190 7.99 -1.10 15.87
CA ARG A 190 7.14 0.06 16.14
C ARG A 190 7.63 0.87 17.33
N ARG A 191 8.10 0.21 18.40
CA ARG A 191 8.66 0.89 19.58
C ARG A 191 9.84 1.78 19.20
N VAL A 192 10.80 1.24 18.45
CA VAL A 192 11.99 1.98 17.98
C VAL A 192 11.60 3.10 17.03
N LEU A 193 10.66 2.87 16.11
CA LEU A 193 10.19 3.90 15.19
C LEU A 193 9.51 5.07 15.93
N HIS A 194 8.71 4.76 16.94
CA HIS A 194 7.91 5.76 17.65
C HIS A 194 8.76 6.76 18.45
N THR A 195 9.97 6.38 18.92
CA THR A 195 10.85 7.31 19.65
C THR A 195 11.25 8.53 18.81
N HIS A 196 11.33 8.38 17.49
CA HIS A 196 11.69 9.44 16.54
C HIS A 196 10.51 10.15 15.91
N LEU A 197 9.33 9.53 15.86
CA LEU A 197 8.15 10.08 15.18
C LEU A 197 7.04 10.53 16.14
N GLN A 198 7.26 10.46 17.45
CA GLN A 198 6.34 11.01 18.45
C GLN A 198 6.24 12.54 18.34
N PRO A 199 5.12 13.18 18.73
CA PRO A 199 4.89 14.61 18.55
C PRO A 199 6.04 15.51 19.04
N LYS A 200 6.56 15.26 20.25
CA LYS A 200 7.68 16.01 20.82
C LYS A 200 8.99 15.88 20.03
N ALA A 201 9.24 14.71 19.43
CA ALA A 201 10.40 14.52 18.55
C ALA A 201 10.20 15.27 17.23
N ALA A 202 8.97 15.29 16.71
CA ALA A 202 8.64 15.98 15.46
C ALA A 202 8.84 17.50 15.52
N GLU A 203 8.62 18.12 16.69
CA GLU A 203 8.92 19.55 16.91
C GLU A 203 10.38 19.90 16.59
N THR A 204 11.32 19.00 16.85
CA THR A 204 12.75 19.22 16.54
C THR A 204 13.04 19.31 15.03
N TYR A 205 12.10 18.87 14.18
CA TYR A 205 12.22 18.94 12.72
C TYR A 205 11.69 20.25 12.12
N GLN A 206 10.98 21.06 12.90
CA GLN A 206 10.37 22.32 12.43
C GLN A 206 11.34 23.27 11.72
N PRO A 207 12.58 23.52 12.21
CA PRO A 207 13.51 24.43 11.52
C PRO A 207 13.87 23.95 10.11
N MET A 208 14.03 22.64 9.96
CA MET A 208 14.35 22.01 8.68
C MET A 208 13.14 22.03 7.74
N GLN A 209 11.95 21.69 8.24
CA GLN A 209 10.71 21.78 7.49
C GLN A 209 10.47 23.19 6.97
N MET A 210 10.71 24.21 7.81
CA MET A 210 10.60 25.61 7.46
C MET A 210 11.60 26.02 6.37
N SER A 211 12.87 25.61 6.51
CA SER A 211 13.89 25.87 5.48
C SER A 211 13.50 25.28 4.14
N GLN A 212 13.03 24.03 4.13
CA GLN A 212 12.62 23.35 2.91
C GLN A 212 11.34 23.94 2.31
N ALA A 213 10.36 24.35 3.13
CA ALA A 213 9.15 25.02 2.68
C ALA A 213 9.46 26.35 1.98
N LYS A 214 10.32 27.19 2.59
CA LYS A 214 10.77 28.45 1.99
C LYS A 214 11.44 28.23 0.64
N LYS A 215 12.35 27.26 0.57
CA LYS A 215 13.00 26.90 -0.69
C LYS A 215 11.99 26.47 -1.75
N THR A 216 11.03 25.63 -1.40
CA THR A 216 10.02 25.15 -2.35
C THR A 216 9.10 26.27 -2.84
N VAL A 217 8.78 27.26 -2.00
CA VAL A 217 8.05 28.45 -2.47
C VAL A 217 8.87 29.21 -3.53
N LEU A 218 10.17 29.41 -3.30
CA LEU A 218 11.05 30.05 -4.28
C LEU A 218 11.15 29.22 -5.57
N ASP A 219 11.36 27.90 -5.45
CA ASP A 219 11.44 27.01 -6.60
C ASP A 219 10.13 27.06 -7.45
N ILE A 220 8.96 27.11 -6.81
CA ILE A 220 7.66 27.25 -7.50
C ILE A 220 7.49 28.62 -8.16
N LEU A 221 8.03 29.69 -7.57
CA LEU A 221 8.01 31.02 -8.19
C LEU A 221 8.90 31.08 -9.43
N ASP A 222 10.04 30.37 -9.41
CA ASP A 222 10.98 30.30 -10.53
C ASP A 222 10.47 29.40 -11.67
N ASP A 223 9.90 28.22 -11.35
CA ASP A 223 9.28 27.30 -12.33
C ASP A 223 7.91 26.79 -11.84
N PRO A 224 6.83 27.55 -12.05
CA PRO A 224 5.50 27.17 -11.59
C PRO A 224 4.91 25.96 -12.33
N TYR A 225 5.40 25.63 -13.52
CA TYR A 225 4.89 24.49 -14.29
C TYR A 225 5.39 23.15 -13.74
N ASP A 226 6.53 23.14 -13.03
CA ASP A 226 7.11 21.94 -12.40
C ASP A 226 6.83 21.84 -10.88
N PHE A 227 5.81 22.57 -10.38
CA PHE A 227 5.46 22.62 -8.96
C PHE A 227 5.34 21.24 -8.30
N HIS A 228 4.84 20.24 -9.02
CA HIS A 228 4.70 18.87 -8.53
C HIS A 228 6.06 18.24 -8.16
N ASN A 229 7.09 18.45 -8.99
CA ASN A 229 8.44 17.94 -8.69
C ASN A 229 9.12 18.77 -7.60
N HIS A 230 8.84 20.07 -7.49
CA HIS A 230 9.30 20.90 -6.38
C HIS A 230 8.73 20.40 -5.04
N VAL A 231 7.44 20.07 -5.00
CA VAL A 231 6.77 19.50 -3.81
C VAL A 231 7.29 18.11 -3.47
N ILE A 232 7.56 17.25 -4.47
CA ILE A 232 8.22 15.96 -4.23
C ILE A 232 9.62 16.16 -3.65
N THR A 233 10.39 17.08 -4.22
CA THR A 233 11.76 17.38 -3.76
C THR A 233 11.75 17.92 -2.33
N CYS A 234 10.75 18.75 -1.98
CA CYS A 234 10.50 19.21 -0.61
C CYS A 234 10.38 18.03 0.35
N ALA A 235 9.37 17.19 0.12
CA ALA A 235 9.05 16.08 1.01
C ALA A 235 10.18 15.04 1.06
N ALA A 236 10.81 14.74 -0.08
CA ALA A 236 11.90 13.78 -0.19
C ALA A 236 13.17 14.27 0.54
N THR A 237 13.53 15.55 0.39
CA THR A 237 14.70 16.12 1.06
C THR A 237 14.51 16.15 2.58
N THR A 238 13.35 16.60 3.05
CA THR A 238 13.02 16.62 4.48
C THR A 238 13.10 15.22 5.09
N VAL A 239 12.41 14.23 4.50
CA VAL A 239 12.37 12.89 5.08
C VAL A 239 13.69 12.15 4.94
N MET A 240 14.47 12.38 3.87
CA MET A 240 15.80 11.79 3.72
C MET A 240 16.76 12.31 4.80
N LYS A 241 16.66 13.59 5.17
CA LYS A 241 17.41 14.15 6.29
C LYS A 241 16.96 13.56 7.64
N ILE A 242 15.67 13.39 7.87
CA ILE A 242 15.17 12.72 9.10
C ILE A 242 15.64 11.25 9.16
N ALA A 243 15.51 10.51 8.06
CA ALA A 243 15.78 9.08 8.02
C ALA A 243 17.27 8.77 8.07
N TYR A 244 18.11 9.51 7.32
CA TYR A 244 19.53 9.17 7.10
C TYR A 244 20.50 10.31 7.39
N GLY A 245 20.03 11.51 7.75
CA GLY A 245 20.92 12.66 8.01
C GLY A 245 21.53 13.25 6.74
N LYS A 246 20.97 12.96 5.56
CA LYS A 246 21.46 13.48 4.27
C LYS A 246 21.09 14.96 4.14
N ASP A 247 22.08 15.84 4.12
CA ASP A 247 21.89 17.29 3.91
C ASP A 247 21.76 17.68 2.43
N THR A 248 22.17 16.82 1.51
CA THR A 248 22.09 17.12 0.08
C THR A 248 20.65 17.02 -0.43
N PRO A 249 20.21 17.98 -1.28
CA PRO A 249 18.88 17.94 -1.87
C PRO A 249 18.60 16.60 -2.56
N THR A 250 17.44 16.02 -2.28
CA THR A 250 16.97 14.78 -2.89
C THR A 250 15.86 15.13 -3.87
N THR A 251 16.24 15.31 -5.13
CA THR A 251 15.33 15.77 -6.19
C THR A 251 14.32 14.71 -6.58
N ALA A 252 13.23 15.11 -7.22
CA ALA A 252 12.25 14.17 -7.80
C ALA A 252 12.88 13.17 -8.81
N ALA A 253 14.02 13.53 -9.40
CA ALA A 253 14.76 12.71 -10.35
C ALA A 253 15.78 11.76 -9.68
N ASP A 254 16.04 11.89 -8.37
CA ASP A 254 17.00 11.09 -7.61
C ASP A 254 16.67 9.59 -7.74
N PRO A 255 17.68 8.72 -7.98
CA PRO A 255 17.47 7.27 -8.04
C PRO A 255 16.75 6.68 -6.82
N ALA A 256 16.94 7.25 -5.62
CA ALA A 256 16.24 6.82 -4.40
C ALA A 256 14.73 7.07 -4.50
N VAL A 257 14.33 8.26 -4.94
CA VAL A 257 12.92 8.62 -5.14
C VAL A 257 12.31 7.74 -6.22
N LYS A 258 12.99 7.57 -7.37
CA LYS A 258 12.51 6.73 -8.47
C LYS A 258 12.34 5.27 -8.04
N THR A 259 13.31 4.70 -7.33
CA THR A 259 13.27 3.30 -6.86
C THR A 259 12.07 3.08 -5.94
N VAL A 260 11.82 4.02 -5.02
CA VAL A 260 10.70 3.89 -4.09
C VAL A 260 9.36 4.12 -4.79
N ARG A 261 9.22 5.12 -5.66
CA ARG A 261 7.97 5.31 -6.45
C ARG A 261 7.65 4.08 -7.31
N GLN A 262 8.63 3.55 -8.04
CA GLN A 262 8.44 2.36 -8.87
C GLN A 262 8.10 1.10 -8.06
N SER A 263 8.56 1.03 -6.81
CA SER A 263 8.19 -0.04 -5.88
C SER A 263 6.78 0.16 -5.35
N LEU A 264 6.43 1.38 -4.95
CA LEU A 264 5.12 1.73 -4.42
C LEU A 264 4.01 1.65 -5.48
N ASP A 265 4.28 1.99 -6.74
CA ASP A 265 3.33 1.83 -7.84
C ASP A 265 2.94 0.36 -8.04
N LYS A 266 3.87 -0.58 -7.79
CA LYS A 266 3.56 -2.01 -7.74
C LYS A 266 2.71 -2.31 -6.50
N VAL A 267 3.17 -1.93 -5.30
CA VAL A 267 2.43 -2.09 -4.03
C VAL A 267 0.97 -1.57 -4.11
N HIS A 268 0.71 -0.43 -4.75
CA HIS A 268 -0.63 0.16 -4.89
C HIS A 268 -1.57 -0.64 -5.80
N ILE A 269 -1.05 -1.31 -6.82
CA ILE A 269 -1.82 -2.25 -7.63
C ILE A 269 -2.07 -3.55 -6.83
N ASP A 270 -1.10 -3.91 -5.99
CA ASP A 270 -0.98 -5.23 -5.38
C ASP A 270 -1.63 -5.35 -3.98
N LEU A 271 -1.92 -4.23 -3.31
CA LEU A 271 -2.66 -4.16 -2.04
C LEU A 271 -4.15 -4.52 -2.17
N ARG A 272 -4.62 -4.84 -3.38
CA ARG A 272 -6.00 -5.26 -3.63
C ARG A 272 -6.16 -6.74 -3.31
N PRO A 273 -7.17 -7.11 -2.51
CA PRO A 273 -7.57 -8.51 -2.37
C PRO A 273 -7.80 -9.14 -3.76
N GLY A 274 -7.10 -10.24 -4.05
CA GLY A 274 -7.18 -10.93 -5.34
C GLY A 274 -6.34 -10.35 -6.47
N GLY A 275 -5.42 -9.40 -6.20
CA GLY A 275 -4.47 -8.88 -7.20
C GLY A 275 -3.51 -9.96 -7.71
N TYR A 276 -3.13 -10.89 -6.83
CA TYR A 276 -2.32 -12.05 -7.17
C TYR A 276 -2.99 -13.34 -6.74
N LEU A 277 -2.88 -14.37 -7.59
CA LEU A 277 -3.38 -15.72 -7.26
C LEU A 277 -2.67 -16.31 -6.04
N VAL A 278 -1.43 -15.90 -5.74
CA VAL A 278 -0.69 -16.40 -4.57
C VAL A 278 -1.34 -16.05 -3.24
N ASP A 279 -2.12 -14.96 -3.17
CA ASP A 279 -2.86 -14.60 -1.95
C ASP A 279 -4.05 -15.56 -1.70
N THR A 280 -4.58 -16.18 -2.76
CA THR A 280 -5.63 -17.21 -2.67
C THR A 280 -5.06 -18.64 -2.64
N ILE A 281 -3.93 -18.85 -3.32
CA ILE A 281 -3.28 -20.14 -3.51
C ILE A 281 -1.82 -20.02 -3.02
N PRO A 282 -1.58 -20.16 -1.69
CA PRO A 282 -0.29 -19.86 -1.07
C PRO A 282 0.90 -20.62 -1.63
N TRP A 283 0.71 -21.84 -2.14
CA TRP A 283 1.80 -22.67 -2.64
C TRP A 283 2.45 -22.12 -3.92
N LEU A 284 1.77 -21.25 -4.66
CA LEU A 284 2.33 -20.57 -5.84
C LEU A 284 3.59 -19.77 -5.50
N LYS A 285 3.75 -19.33 -4.24
CA LYS A 285 4.93 -18.58 -3.80
C LYS A 285 6.23 -19.38 -3.89
N TYR A 286 6.16 -20.71 -3.95
CA TYR A 286 7.33 -21.59 -4.05
C TYR A 286 7.73 -21.89 -5.49
N LEU A 287 6.86 -21.58 -6.47
CA LEU A 287 7.20 -21.75 -7.88
C LEU A 287 8.28 -20.72 -8.27
N PRO A 288 9.34 -21.11 -8.97
CA PRO A 288 10.44 -20.21 -9.30
C PRO A 288 10.03 -19.11 -10.29
N PHE A 289 9.08 -19.40 -11.18
CA PHE A 289 8.61 -18.49 -12.23
C PHE A 289 7.44 -17.59 -11.81
N TYR A 290 6.69 -17.95 -10.75
CA TYR A 290 5.55 -17.17 -10.30
C TYR A 290 6.00 -16.02 -9.38
N GLY A 291 5.57 -14.80 -9.67
CA GLY A 291 5.91 -13.61 -8.88
C GLY A 291 7.40 -13.28 -8.92
N LEU A 292 8.09 -13.60 -10.02
CA LEU A 292 9.49 -13.26 -10.24
C LEU A 292 9.72 -11.75 -10.12
N GLU A 293 8.79 -10.95 -10.64
CA GLU A 293 8.78 -9.50 -10.55
C GLU A 293 8.71 -9.00 -9.10
N LEU A 294 7.96 -9.68 -8.22
CA LEU A 294 7.87 -9.34 -6.79
C LEU A 294 9.20 -9.62 -6.09
N ARG A 295 9.83 -10.76 -6.40
CA ARG A 295 11.15 -11.11 -5.84
C ARG A 295 12.26 -10.18 -6.32
N LEU A 296 12.26 -9.83 -7.61
CA LEU A 296 13.20 -8.85 -8.17
C LEU A 296 13.00 -7.47 -7.55
N ALA A 297 11.75 -7.05 -7.36
CA ALA A 297 11.44 -5.81 -6.65
C ALA A 297 11.91 -5.85 -5.19
N PHE A 298 11.68 -6.95 -4.47
CA PHE A 298 12.22 -7.14 -3.11
C PHE A 298 13.74 -7.02 -3.07
N MET A 299 14.45 -7.67 -4.00
CA MET A 299 15.91 -7.57 -4.09
C MET A 299 16.37 -6.14 -4.34
N GLY A 300 15.66 -5.40 -5.19
CA GLY A 300 15.90 -3.97 -5.44
C GLY A 300 15.71 -3.12 -4.19
N ILE A 301 14.57 -3.25 -3.51
CA ILE A 301 14.25 -2.55 -2.26
C ILE A 301 15.29 -2.87 -1.18
N ARG A 302 15.59 -4.16 -0.98
CA ARG A 302 16.57 -4.61 0.00
C ARG A 302 17.94 -4.00 -0.29
N ARG A 303 18.41 -4.07 -1.53
CA ARG A 303 19.70 -3.47 -1.93
C ARG A 303 19.71 -1.97 -1.67
N HIS A 304 18.65 -1.26 -2.05
CA HIS A 304 18.54 0.18 -1.88
C HIS A 304 18.57 0.58 -0.40
N TYR A 305 17.71 -0.01 0.43
CA TYR A 305 17.61 0.31 1.85
C TYR A 305 18.89 -0.05 2.62
N THR A 306 19.47 -1.22 2.35
CA THR A 306 20.75 -1.61 2.94
C THR A 306 21.87 -0.68 2.49
N SER A 307 21.90 -0.26 1.23
CA SER A 307 22.91 0.70 0.74
C SER A 307 22.82 2.05 1.46
N GLN A 308 21.62 2.58 1.67
CA GLN A 308 21.44 3.85 2.39
C GLN A 308 21.87 3.73 3.86
N LEU A 309 21.50 2.64 4.53
CA LEU A 309 21.94 2.39 5.91
C LEU A 309 23.46 2.24 6.00
N ASN A 310 24.08 1.56 5.03
CA ASN A 310 25.54 1.36 4.98
C ASN A 310 26.32 2.66 4.82
N ILE A 311 25.78 3.67 4.11
CA ILE A 311 26.40 4.99 4.01
C ILE A 311 26.53 5.61 5.40
N VAL A 312 25.46 5.61 6.19
CA VAL A 312 25.47 6.14 7.57
C VAL A 312 26.41 5.32 8.46
N LYS A 313 26.41 3.99 8.30
CA LYS A 313 27.31 3.09 9.04
C LYS A 313 28.79 3.40 8.76
N GLN A 314 29.14 3.66 7.49
CA GLN A 314 30.50 4.04 7.10
C GLN A 314 30.89 5.41 7.67
N GLN A 315 29.98 6.38 7.68
CA GLN A 315 30.21 7.70 8.28
C GLN A 315 30.47 7.62 9.80
N LEU A 316 29.76 6.73 10.50
CA LEU A 316 29.99 6.49 11.93
C LEU A 316 31.37 5.85 12.19
N GLN A 317 31.81 4.96 11.30
CA GLN A 317 33.13 4.32 11.41
C GLN A 317 34.29 5.27 11.09
N SER A 318 34.07 6.27 10.24
CA SER A 318 35.08 7.24 9.84
C SER A 318 35.28 8.40 10.83
N ASN A 319 34.67 8.35 12.03
CA ASN A 319 34.68 9.45 13.03
C ASN A 319 34.31 10.83 12.44
N THR A 320 33.53 10.84 11.37
CA THR A 320 32.98 12.08 10.81
C THR A 320 31.81 12.51 11.69
N ASP A 321 31.59 13.81 11.87
CA ASP A 321 30.42 14.28 12.60
C ASP A 321 29.15 13.88 11.82
N VAL A 322 28.45 12.85 12.32
CA VAL A 322 27.26 12.29 11.66
C VAL A 322 26.03 13.03 12.16
N VAL A 323 25.34 13.69 11.24
CA VAL A 323 24.09 14.39 11.47
C VAL A 323 23.09 13.49 12.21
N PRO A 324 22.48 13.96 13.31
CA PRO A 324 21.44 13.20 14.01
C PRO A 324 20.33 12.74 13.05
N SER A 325 20.08 11.43 13.03
CA SER A 325 19.09 10.82 12.14
C SER A 325 18.56 9.52 12.74
N PHE A 326 17.43 9.04 12.21
CA PHE A 326 16.88 7.75 12.61
C PHE A 326 17.86 6.60 12.33
N ALA A 327 18.54 6.61 11.17
CA ALA A 327 19.54 5.62 10.81
C ALA A 327 20.71 5.59 11.79
N LYS A 328 21.21 6.75 12.23
CA LYS A 328 22.24 6.82 13.28
C LYS A 328 21.75 6.19 14.58
N PHE A 329 20.58 6.62 15.06
CA PHE A 329 20.00 6.09 16.29
C PHE A 329 19.79 4.58 16.27
N ILE A 330 19.25 4.03 15.17
CA ILE A 330 18.96 2.60 15.07
C ILE A 330 20.24 1.76 14.90
N LEU A 331 21.31 2.31 14.33
CA LEU A 331 22.61 1.65 14.29
C LEU A 331 23.26 1.58 15.68
N GLU A 332 23.13 2.62 16.49
CA GLU A 332 23.68 2.69 17.85
C GLU A 332 22.85 1.87 18.87
N ASN A 333 21.52 1.94 18.76
CA ASN A 333 20.62 1.41 19.79
C ASN A 333 19.82 0.18 19.35
N GLY A 334 19.67 -0.06 18.05
CA GLY A 334 18.87 -1.16 17.50
C GLY A 334 19.15 -2.54 18.10
N PRO A 335 20.43 -2.93 18.33
CA PRO A 335 20.76 -4.21 18.97
C PRO A 335 20.12 -4.38 20.36
N SER A 336 20.04 -3.31 21.16
CA SER A 336 19.40 -3.35 22.50
C SER A 336 17.89 -3.61 22.43
N TYR A 337 17.26 -3.28 21.29
CA TYR A 337 15.86 -3.56 21.01
C TYR A 337 15.66 -4.88 20.24
N GLY A 338 16.71 -5.68 20.04
CA GLY A 338 16.63 -6.91 19.23
C GLY A 338 16.22 -6.65 17.78
N ILE A 339 16.67 -5.53 17.22
CA ILE A 339 16.49 -5.16 15.81
C ILE A 339 17.71 -5.64 15.01
N THR A 340 17.45 -6.44 13.98
CA THR A 340 18.48 -6.86 13.03
C THR A 340 18.87 -5.72 12.09
N GLU A 341 20.07 -5.78 11.51
CA GLU A 341 20.53 -4.77 10.54
C GLU A 341 19.58 -4.66 9.32
N LEU A 342 19.00 -5.79 8.90
CA LEU A 342 18.01 -5.80 7.82
C LEU A 342 16.68 -5.13 8.24
N GLU A 343 16.18 -5.39 9.45
CA GLU A 343 15.01 -4.69 10.00
C GLU A 343 15.28 -3.19 10.16
N ALA A 344 16.49 -2.81 10.56
CA ALA A 344 16.91 -1.40 10.66
C ALA A 344 16.88 -0.71 9.30
N ALA A 345 17.40 -1.36 8.25
CA ALA A 345 17.39 -0.84 6.89
C ALA A 345 15.96 -0.62 6.39
N PHE A 346 15.06 -1.59 6.64
CA PHE A 346 13.65 -1.49 6.25
C PHE A 346 12.87 -0.46 7.06
N LEU A 347 13.19 -0.24 8.34
CA LEU A 347 12.59 0.82 9.13
C LEU A 347 12.96 2.20 8.60
N ALA A 348 14.25 2.47 8.38
CA ALA A 348 14.71 3.74 7.83
C ALA A 348 14.16 3.99 6.41
N GLY A 349 14.18 2.94 5.57
CA GLY A 349 13.62 3.01 4.21
C GLY A 349 12.10 3.19 4.20
N GLY A 350 11.41 2.60 5.18
CA GLY A 350 9.98 2.78 5.39
C GLY A 350 9.60 4.22 5.75
N ILE A 351 10.39 4.88 6.62
CA ILE A 351 10.23 6.32 6.92
C ILE A 351 10.33 7.13 5.64
N PHE A 352 11.39 6.91 4.86
CA PHE A 352 11.60 7.62 3.60
C PHE A 352 10.40 7.41 2.66
N GLY A 353 10.05 6.17 2.35
CA GLY A 353 9.01 5.87 1.36
C GLY A 353 7.61 6.33 1.75
N ALA A 354 7.20 6.16 3.01
CA ALA A 354 5.92 6.65 3.49
C ALA A 354 5.89 8.18 3.60
N GLY A 355 6.98 8.80 4.05
CA GLY A 355 7.02 10.21 4.37
C GLY A 355 7.00 11.13 3.15
N PHE A 356 7.74 10.81 2.07
CA PHE A 356 7.74 11.73 0.93
C PHE A 356 6.48 11.64 0.07
N THR A 357 5.93 10.43 -0.12
CA THR A 357 4.79 10.20 -1.02
C THR A 357 3.49 10.77 -0.46
N THR A 358 3.19 10.50 0.81
CA THR A 358 1.97 10.99 1.45
C THR A 358 1.99 12.52 1.61
N THR A 359 3.11 13.08 2.07
CA THR A 359 3.26 14.53 2.27
C THR A 359 3.18 15.30 0.95
N SER A 360 3.86 14.83 -0.11
CA SER A 360 3.76 15.47 -1.43
C SER A 360 2.34 15.42 -1.99
N SER A 361 1.64 14.29 -1.84
CA SER A 361 0.22 14.19 -2.23
C SER A 361 -0.68 15.12 -1.43
N ALA A 362 -0.44 15.30 -0.13
CA ALA A 362 -1.21 16.21 0.73
C ALA A 362 -1.01 17.67 0.30
N ILE A 363 0.23 18.11 0.08
CA ILE A 363 0.55 19.46 -0.39
C ILE A 363 -0.10 19.71 -1.76
N CYS A 364 0.04 18.78 -2.71
CA CYS A 364 -0.61 18.88 -4.02
C CYS A 364 -2.14 18.98 -3.91
N THR A 365 -2.75 18.32 -2.92
CA THR A 365 -4.20 18.40 -2.67
C THR A 365 -4.61 19.78 -2.18
N VAL A 366 -3.83 20.39 -1.28
CA VAL A 366 -4.06 21.76 -0.80
C VAL A 366 -3.88 22.77 -1.94
N LEU A 367 -2.85 22.62 -2.78
CA LEU A 367 -2.65 23.46 -3.96
C LEU A 367 -3.80 23.33 -4.97
N LEU A 368 -4.29 22.10 -5.19
CA LEU A 368 -5.47 21.85 -6.02
C LEU A 368 -6.71 22.54 -5.45
N ALA A 369 -6.94 22.44 -4.14
CA ALA A 369 -8.06 23.11 -3.49
C ALA A 369 -7.98 24.64 -3.65
N ALA A 370 -6.79 25.22 -3.47
CA ALA A 370 -6.58 26.66 -3.66
C ALA A 370 -6.90 27.09 -5.10
N ALA A 371 -6.44 26.32 -6.10
CA ALA A 371 -6.73 26.59 -7.50
C ALA A 371 -8.22 26.44 -7.87
N CYS A 372 -8.95 25.50 -7.24
CA CYS A 372 -10.36 25.28 -7.48
C CYS A 372 -11.28 26.26 -6.74
N PHE A 373 -10.83 26.81 -5.60
CA PHE A 373 -11.62 27.66 -4.71
C PHE A 373 -10.86 28.96 -4.38
N PRO A 374 -10.63 29.84 -5.37
CA PRO A 374 -9.83 31.06 -5.19
C PRO A 374 -10.42 32.03 -4.16
N GLU A 375 -11.75 32.05 -3.99
CA GLU A 375 -12.41 32.88 -2.97
C GLU A 375 -12.06 32.43 -1.54
N GLU A 376 -11.97 31.12 -1.31
CA GLU A 376 -11.54 30.58 0.00
C GLU A 376 -10.03 30.77 0.21
N GLN A 377 -9.23 30.66 -0.86
CA GLN A 377 -7.81 31.01 -0.80
C GLN A 377 -7.60 32.49 -0.42
N ALA A 378 -8.40 33.41 -0.95
CA ALA A 378 -8.30 34.84 -0.63
C ALA A 378 -8.57 35.12 0.85
N LYS A 379 -9.54 34.44 1.47
CA LYS A 379 -9.80 34.56 2.93
C LYS A 379 -8.60 34.11 3.77
N VAL A 380 -7.93 33.03 3.34
CA VAL A 380 -6.70 32.56 4.01
C VAL A 380 -5.58 33.59 3.85
N GLN A 381 -5.47 34.24 2.69
CA GLN A 381 -4.50 35.32 2.48
C GLN A 381 -4.80 36.54 3.36
N ASP A 382 -6.07 36.93 3.49
CA ASP A 382 -6.50 38.03 4.36
C ASP A 382 -6.16 37.74 5.83
N GLU A 383 -6.37 36.50 6.30
CA GLU A 383 -5.96 36.09 7.65
C GLU A 383 -4.44 36.19 7.84
N LEU A 384 -3.65 35.68 6.89
CA LEU A 384 -2.19 35.76 6.93
C LEU A 384 -1.69 37.21 6.96
N ASP A 385 -2.25 38.07 6.10
CA ASP A 385 -1.92 39.50 6.04
C ASP A 385 -2.31 40.24 7.33
N ALA A 386 -3.42 39.87 7.97
CA ALA A 386 -3.89 40.49 9.21
C ALA A 386 -3.08 40.06 10.45
N VAL A 387 -2.73 38.78 10.55
CA VAL A 387 -2.08 38.20 11.74
C VAL A 387 -0.56 38.34 11.69
N ILE A 388 0.04 38.10 10.54
CA ILE A 388 1.50 38.04 10.36
C ILE A 388 2.03 39.30 9.67
N GLY A 389 1.24 39.84 8.73
CA GLY A 389 1.65 40.93 7.86
C GLY A 389 2.54 40.47 6.70
N ARG A 390 3.03 41.43 5.92
CA ARG A 390 3.73 41.16 4.64
C ARG A 390 5.26 41.17 4.73
N HIS A 391 5.82 41.42 5.91
CA HIS A 391 7.27 41.59 6.09
C HIS A 391 7.98 40.34 6.61
N GLN A 392 7.23 39.32 7.03
CA GLN A 392 7.78 38.10 7.60
C GLN A 392 7.03 36.87 7.07
N ALA A 393 7.74 35.74 6.99
CA ALA A 393 7.15 34.46 6.62
C ALA A 393 6.52 33.79 7.85
N PRO A 394 5.41 33.05 7.69
CA PRO A 394 4.79 32.31 8.80
C PRO A 394 5.74 31.29 9.45
N THR A 395 5.55 31.07 10.74
CA THR A 395 6.27 30.08 11.54
C THR A 395 5.30 29.13 12.26
N PHE A 396 5.82 28.07 12.87
CA PHE A 396 5.01 27.16 13.67
C PHE A 396 4.41 27.82 14.92
N ALA A 397 5.01 28.90 15.42
CA ALA A 397 4.46 29.65 16.56
C ALA A 397 3.15 30.37 16.21
N ASP A 398 2.94 30.67 14.92
CA ASP A 398 1.74 31.38 14.45
C ASP A 398 0.55 30.43 14.26
N GLN A 399 0.76 29.12 14.31
CA GLN A 399 -0.25 28.11 13.95
C GLN A 399 -1.57 28.32 14.69
N GLU A 400 -1.55 28.51 16.02
CA GLU A 400 -2.76 28.72 16.82
C GLU A 400 -3.52 30.01 16.47
N SER A 401 -2.83 31.00 15.88
CA SER A 401 -3.42 32.28 15.46
C SER A 401 -3.95 32.26 14.02
N LEU A 402 -3.88 31.11 13.32
CA LEU A 402 -4.31 30.95 11.92
C LEU A 402 -5.42 29.90 11.76
N PRO A 403 -6.60 30.10 12.37
CA PRO A 403 -7.70 29.13 12.32
C PRO A 403 -8.28 28.93 10.91
N CYS A 404 -8.32 29.96 10.06
CA CYS A 404 -8.82 29.85 8.68
C CYS A 404 -7.87 29.00 7.84
N LEU A 405 -6.56 29.23 7.93
CA LEU A 405 -5.56 28.40 7.27
C LEU A 405 -5.67 26.93 7.70
N GLN A 406 -5.78 26.67 9.01
CA GLN A 406 -5.94 25.31 9.53
C GLN A 406 -7.21 24.64 9.00
N ALA A 407 -8.34 25.36 9.03
CA ALA A 407 -9.61 24.86 8.51
C ALA A 407 -9.52 24.56 6.99
N PHE A 408 -8.86 25.42 6.22
CA PHE A 408 -8.65 25.21 4.79
C PHE A 408 -7.83 23.94 4.50
N ILE A 409 -6.73 23.73 5.23
CA ILE A 409 -5.89 22.53 5.10
C ILE A 409 -6.71 21.28 5.48
N TYR A 410 -7.43 21.31 6.60
CA TYR A 410 -8.25 20.18 7.03
C TYR A 410 -9.38 19.87 6.03
N GLU A 411 -10.05 20.89 5.50
CA GLU A 411 -11.11 20.70 4.51
C GLU A 411 -10.57 20.17 3.19
N ALA A 412 -9.40 20.62 2.73
CA ALA A 412 -8.75 20.06 1.54
C ALA A 412 -8.44 18.56 1.70
N LEU A 413 -7.91 18.17 2.86
CA LEU A 413 -7.60 16.77 3.17
C LEU A 413 -8.86 15.92 3.44
N ARG A 414 -9.95 16.52 3.91
CA ARG A 414 -11.28 15.88 4.03
C ARG A 414 -11.96 15.71 2.67
N TRP A 415 -11.85 16.72 1.79
CA TRP A 415 -12.44 16.71 0.44
C TRP A 415 -11.78 15.66 -0.45
N ARG A 416 -10.46 15.52 -0.35
CA ARG A 416 -9.66 14.53 -1.06
C ARG A 416 -8.74 13.81 -0.08
N PRO A 417 -9.26 12.80 0.66
CA PRO A 417 -8.40 11.93 1.44
C PRO A 417 -7.39 11.31 0.47
N GLY A 418 -6.09 11.34 0.83
CA GLY A 418 -4.98 11.03 -0.06
C GLY A 418 -5.00 9.62 -0.69
N PRO A 419 -3.85 9.06 -1.13
CA PRO A 419 -3.82 7.86 -1.97
C PRO A 419 -4.37 6.57 -1.29
N ILE A 420 -4.75 6.64 -0.01
CA ILE A 420 -5.24 5.54 0.82
C ILE A 420 -6.69 5.83 1.26
N ALA A 421 -7.55 6.19 0.31
CA ALA A 421 -8.95 6.56 0.59
C ALA A 421 -9.76 5.43 1.26
N ASN A 422 -9.45 4.16 1.01
CA ASN A 422 -10.12 3.02 1.67
C ASN A 422 -9.46 2.60 3.00
N GLY A 423 -8.44 3.33 3.47
CA GLY A 423 -7.64 2.94 4.63
C GLY A 423 -6.74 1.72 4.39
N PHE A 424 -6.07 1.28 5.45
CA PHE A 424 -5.30 0.02 5.46
C PHE A 424 -6.18 -1.14 5.92
N ALA A 425 -5.81 -2.35 5.50
CA ALA A 425 -6.49 -3.56 5.92
C ALA A 425 -6.10 -3.93 7.36
N HIS A 426 -7.08 -4.10 8.22
CA HIS A 426 -6.96 -4.65 9.57
C HIS A 426 -7.51 -6.08 9.60
N ARG A 427 -7.13 -6.85 10.62
CA ARG A 427 -7.69 -8.18 10.86
C ARG A 427 -8.17 -8.30 12.29
N THR A 428 -9.37 -8.82 12.49
CA THR A 428 -9.90 -9.07 13.83
C THR A 428 -9.20 -10.27 14.48
N THR A 429 -8.82 -10.16 15.74
CA THR A 429 -8.23 -11.25 16.55
C THR A 429 -9.27 -11.99 17.37
N LYS A 430 -10.40 -11.34 17.65
CA LYS A 430 -11.59 -11.89 18.34
C LYS A 430 -12.86 -11.36 17.67
N ASP A 431 -14.01 -11.96 17.99
CA ASP A 431 -15.31 -11.45 17.57
C ASP A 431 -15.52 -10.02 18.12
N VAL A 432 -15.98 -9.11 17.26
CA VAL A 432 -16.30 -7.73 17.62
C VAL A 432 -17.80 -7.51 17.39
N ILE A 433 -18.52 -7.21 18.46
CA ILE A 433 -19.95 -6.94 18.43
C ILE A 433 -20.14 -5.43 18.35
N TRP A 434 -20.87 -4.97 17.34
CA TRP A 434 -21.25 -3.56 17.21
C TRP A 434 -22.73 -3.47 16.86
N GLU A 435 -23.49 -2.84 17.76
CA GLU A 435 -24.96 -2.80 17.73
C GLU A 435 -25.54 -4.22 17.61
N ASN A 436 -26.24 -4.53 16.53
CA ASN A 436 -26.87 -5.84 16.31
C ASN A 436 -26.06 -6.74 15.36
N TYR A 437 -24.80 -6.40 15.09
CA TYR A 437 -23.94 -7.13 14.17
C TYR A 437 -22.72 -7.71 14.87
N CYS A 438 -22.25 -8.85 14.38
CA CYS A 438 -20.96 -9.40 14.78
C CYS A 438 -19.99 -9.40 13.59
N ILE A 439 -18.76 -8.96 13.85
CA ILE A 439 -17.61 -9.10 12.97
C ILE A 439 -16.78 -10.27 13.53
N PRO A 440 -16.80 -11.46 12.89
CA PRO A 440 -16.12 -12.63 13.41
C PRO A 440 -14.60 -12.43 13.50
N ALA A 441 -13.94 -13.16 14.40
CA ALA A 441 -12.49 -13.28 14.46
C ALA A 441 -11.91 -13.71 13.10
N GLY A 442 -10.75 -13.19 12.74
CA GLY A 442 -10.06 -13.46 11.48
C GLY A 442 -10.58 -12.69 10.27
N THR A 443 -11.64 -11.87 10.42
CA THR A 443 -12.24 -11.05 9.36
C THR A 443 -11.34 -9.87 9.00
N THR A 444 -11.22 -9.58 7.70
CA THR A 444 -10.53 -8.38 7.23
C THR A 444 -11.44 -7.16 7.33
N VAL A 445 -10.94 -6.06 7.90
CA VAL A 445 -11.69 -4.83 8.13
C VAL A 445 -10.97 -3.64 7.49
N PHE A 446 -11.72 -2.76 6.82
CA PHE A 446 -11.21 -1.48 6.30
C PHE A 446 -11.99 -0.32 6.90
N GLY A 447 -11.26 0.74 7.28
CA GLY A 447 -11.85 2.05 7.57
C GLY A 447 -11.85 2.89 6.29
N ASN A 448 -13.02 3.09 5.68
CA ASN A 448 -13.13 3.95 4.52
C ASN A 448 -13.05 5.43 4.95
N HIS A 449 -12.06 6.16 4.44
CA HIS A 449 -11.86 7.58 4.71
C HIS A 449 -12.67 8.49 3.78
N TRP A 450 -13.19 7.95 2.66
CA TRP A 450 -14.07 8.65 1.70
C TRP A 450 -15.54 8.55 2.12
#